data_AF-A0A4Y9SGR8-F1
#
_entry.id   AF-A0A4Y9SGR8-F1
#
_cell.length_a   1.000
_cell.length_b   1.000
_cell.length_c   1.000
_cell.angle_alpha   90.00
_cell.angle_beta   90.00
_cell.angle_gamma   90.00
#
_symmetry.space_group_name_H-M   'P 1'
#
loop_
_entity.id
_entity.type
_entity.pdbx_description
1 polymer ?
#
loop_
_entity_poly.entity_id
_entity_poly.type
_entity_poly.pdbx_seq_one_letter_code
_entity_poly.pdbx_strand_id
1 'polypeptide(L)'
;MTRIALEAAADALAGLNALRSAMTDDLEDVESYLDQADAPRDPAAEADLAVYHVMRASLYSGLACINEVLGWVKLLADSAPEGEFSETLKALPPVPVFSIH
;
A
#
# COMPACT_ATOMS: atom_id res chain seq x y z
N MET A 1 -11.66 14.24 24.94
CA MET A 1 -11.87 13.00 24.17
C MET A 1 -11.20 13.03 22.79
N THR A 2 -10.43 14.08 22.46
CA THR A 2 -9.80 14.33 21.14
C THR A 2 -8.35 13.81 21.00
N ARG A 3 -7.61 13.67 22.10
CA ARG A 3 -6.19 13.26 22.07
C ARG A 3 -5.96 11.81 21.63
N ILE A 4 -6.78 10.89 22.14
CA ILE A 4 -6.68 9.44 21.84
C ILE A 4 -6.92 9.16 20.34
N ALA A 5 -7.81 9.93 19.69
CA ALA A 5 -8.09 9.80 18.26
C ALA A 5 -6.93 10.30 17.38
N LEU A 6 -6.19 11.31 17.83
CA LEU A 6 -5.02 11.83 17.13
C LEU A 6 -3.82 10.88 17.24
N GLU A 7 -3.59 10.31 18.43
CA GLU A 7 -2.54 9.31 18.65
C GLU A 7 -2.78 8.06 17.80
N ALA A 8 -4.02 7.55 17.76
CA ALA A 8 -4.38 6.41 16.91
C ALA A 8 -4.21 6.69 15.40
N ALA A 9 -4.49 7.91 14.94
CA ALA A 9 -4.29 8.30 13.55
C ALA A 9 -2.79 8.39 13.20
N ALA A 10 -1.96 8.91 14.11
CA ALA A 10 -0.51 8.96 13.94
C ALA A 10 0.10 7.54 13.88
N ASP A 11 -0.34 6.65 14.77
CA ASP A 11 0.09 5.24 14.78
C ASP A 11 -0.30 4.52 13.49
N ALA A 12 -1.52 4.74 12.99
CA ALA A 12 -1.98 4.17 11.72
C ALA A 12 -1.12 4.67 10.53
N LEU A 13 -0.77 5.95 10.50
CA LEU A 13 0.12 6.51 9.47
C LEU A 13 1.54 5.96 9.57
N ALA A 14 2.07 5.80 10.77
CA ALA A 14 3.37 5.17 10.98
C ALA A 14 3.35 3.72 10.49
N GLY A 15 2.28 2.97 10.81
CA GLY A 15 2.06 1.61 10.34
C GLY A 15 1.98 1.50 8.81
N LEU A 16 1.23 2.38 8.16
CA LEU A 16 1.13 2.41 6.69
C LEU A 16 2.49 2.74 6.04
N ASN A 17 3.27 3.66 6.60
CA ASN A 17 4.61 3.97 6.09
C ASN A 17 5.59 2.80 6.28
N ALA A 18 5.54 2.12 7.42
CA ALA A 18 6.35 0.93 7.68
C ALA A 18 5.97 -0.23 6.73
N LEU A 19 4.68 -0.48 6.54
CA LEU A 19 4.18 -1.48 5.60
C LEU A 19 4.60 -1.15 4.16
N ARG A 20 4.49 0.11 3.75
CA ARG A 20 4.97 0.56 2.44
C ARG A 20 6.46 0.27 2.24
N SER A 21 7.28 0.52 3.26
CA SER A 21 8.72 0.21 3.20
C SER A 21 8.95 -1.29 3.01
N ALA A 22 8.36 -2.12 3.87
CA ALA A 22 8.53 -3.58 3.80
C ALA A 22 8.06 -4.15 2.45
N MET A 23 6.92 -3.70 1.92
CA MET A 23 6.44 -4.14 0.60
C MET A 23 7.32 -3.65 -0.56
N THR A 24 8.02 -2.53 -0.38
CA THR A 24 8.98 -2.05 -1.39
C THR A 24 10.22 -2.94 -1.39
N ASP A 25 10.74 -3.28 -0.21
CA ASP A 25 11.89 -4.19 -0.07
C ASP A 25 11.54 -5.58 -0.66
N ASP A 26 10.37 -6.14 -0.31
CA ASP A 26 9.89 -7.42 -0.86
C ASP A 26 9.74 -7.39 -2.40
N LEU A 27 9.33 -6.24 -2.95
CA LEU A 27 9.20 -6.06 -4.40
C LEU A 27 10.56 -6.01 -5.09
N GLU A 28 11.54 -5.34 -4.51
CA GLU A 28 12.92 -5.31 -5.03
C GLU A 28 13.52 -6.73 -5.08
N ASP A 29 13.29 -7.54 -4.05
CA ASP A 29 13.71 -8.94 -4.02
C ASP A 29 13.03 -9.78 -5.13
N VAL A 30 11.72 -9.60 -5.32
CA VAL A 30 10.95 -10.28 -6.37
C VAL A 30 11.44 -9.89 -7.77
N GLU A 31 11.64 -8.60 -8.04
CA GLU A 31 12.12 -8.14 -9.35
C GLU A 31 13.54 -8.64 -9.61
N SER A 32 14.42 -8.61 -8.61
CA SER A 32 15.78 -9.16 -8.71
C SER A 32 15.78 -10.65 -9.05
N TYR A 33 14.87 -11.43 -8.45
CA TYR A 33 14.72 -12.85 -8.76
C TYR A 33 14.23 -13.07 -10.20
N LEU A 34 13.23 -12.29 -10.63
CA LEU A 34 12.66 -12.38 -11.98
C LEU A 34 13.67 -12.00 -13.06
N ASP A 35 14.47 -10.96 -12.84
CA ASP A 35 15.54 -10.54 -13.76
C ASP A 35 16.62 -11.63 -13.93
N GLN A 36 16.95 -12.33 -12.83
CA GLN A 36 17.91 -13.44 -12.86
C GLN A 36 17.33 -14.73 -13.49
N ALA A 37 16.01 -14.80 -13.68
CA ALA A 37 15.33 -15.98 -14.18
C ALA A 37 15.30 -16.10 -15.72
N ASP A 38 15.75 -15.06 -16.44
CA ASP A 38 15.78 -15.00 -17.91
C ASP A 38 16.85 -15.94 -18.56
N ALA A 39 17.53 -16.77 -17.75
CA ALA A 39 18.46 -17.81 -18.18
C ALA A 39 17.71 -19.15 -18.44
N PRO A 40 18.24 -20.05 -19.30
CA PRO A 40 17.57 -21.31 -19.64
C PRO A 40 17.35 -22.17 -18.38
N ARG A 41 16.08 -22.49 -18.06
CA ARG A 41 15.68 -23.15 -16.81
C ARG A 41 14.86 -24.43 -17.05
N ASP A 42 14.94 -25.33 -16.06
CA ASP A 42 14.16 -26.57 -15.93
C ASP A 42 12.65 -26.24 -15.76
N PRO A 43 11.69 -27.05 -16.28
CA PRO A 43 10.26 -26.73 -16.22
C PRO A 43 9.69 -26.54 -14.81
N ALA A 44 10.33 -27.12 -13.79
CA ALA A 44 9.97 -26.89 -12.39
C ALA A 44 10.16 -25.42 -11.97
N ALA A 45 11.17 -24.74 -12.54
CA ALA A 45 11.42 -23.33 -12.27
C ALA A 45 10.45 -22.40 -13.01
N GLU A 46 9.72 -22.91 -14.01
CA GLU A 46 8.67 -22.17 -14.73
C GLU A 46 7.40 -22.02 -13.88
N ALA A 47 7.07 -23.03 -13.06
CA ALA A 47 5.97 -22.96 -12.09
C ALA A 47 6.27 -21.96 -10.96
N ASP A 48 7.53 -21.91 -10.49
CA ASP A 48 7.96 -20.92 -9.50
C ASP A 48 7.88 -19.49 -10.06
N LEU A 49 8.24 -19.28 -11.32
CA LEU A 49 8.13 -17.98 -11.99
C LEU A 49 6.69 -17.44 -12.02
N ALA A 50 5.71 -18.30 -12.24
CA ALA A 50 4.30 -17.90 -12.19
C ALA A 50 3.90 -17.35 -10.81
N VAL A 51 4.40 -17.95 -9.72
CA VAL A 51 4.17 -17.47 -8.35
C VAL A 51 4.80 -16.10 -8.15
N TYR A 52 6.04 -15.89 -8.60
CA TYR A 52 6.70 -14.58 -8.49
C TYR A 52 6.00 -13.49 -9.31
N HIS A 53 5.45 -13.80 -10.49
CA HIS A 53 4.66 -12.84 -11.26
C HIS A 53 3.35 -12.44 -10.56
N VAL A 54 2.66 -13.39 -9.92
CA VAL A 54 1.46 -13.11 -9.12
C VAL A 54 1.82 -12.27 -7.88
N MET A 55 2.93 -12.61 -7.20
CA MET A 55 3.43 -11.86 -6.06
C MET A 55 3.78 -10.43 -6.46
N ARG A 56 4.49 -10.23 -7.57
CA ARG A 56 4.81 -8.92 -8.15
C ARG A 56 3.56 -8.08 -8.38
N ALA A 57 2.55 -8.63 -9.06
CA ALA A 57 1.30 -7.91 -9.32
C ALA A 57 0.57 -7.53 -8.02
N SER A 58 0.57 -8.42 -7.04
CA SER A 58 -0.04 -8.18 -5.72
C SER A 58 0.69 -7.08 -4.94
N LEU A 59 2.03 -7.08 -4.96
CA LEU A 59 2.85 -6.07 -4.31
C LEU A 59 2.65 -4.68 -4.94
N TYR A 60 2.68 -4.59 -6.28
CA TYR A 60 2.38 -3.32 -6.97
C TYR A 60 0.99 -2.79 -6.65
N SER A 61 -0.03 -3.66 -6.66
CA SER A 61 -1.40 -3.28 -6.32
C SER A 61 -1.51 -2.76 -4.88
N GLY A 62 -0.92 -3.48 -3.92
CA GLY A 62 -0.94 -3.07 -2.51
C GLY A 62 -0.16 -1.77 -2.26
N LEU A 63 1.00 -1.57 -2.90
CA LEU A 63 1.75 -0.31 -2.83
C LEU A 63 0.95 0.86 -3.41
N ALA A 64 0.23 0.66 -4.52
CA ALA A 64 -0.64 1.68 -5.09
C ALA A 64 -1.75 2.07 -4.10
N CYS A 65 -2.42 1.09 -3.48
CA CYS A 65 -3.44 1.35 -2.47
C CYS A 65 -2.90 2.11 -1.25
N ILE A 66 -1.73 1.73 -0.72
CA ILE A 66 -1.12 2.44 0.42
C ILE A 66 -0.77 3.89 0.03
N ASN A 67 -0.19 4.09 -1.15
CA ASN A 67 0.14 5.43 -1.65
C ASN A 67 -1.11 6.29 -1.85
N GLU A 68 -2.22 5.70 -2.30
CA GLU A 68 -3.50 6.39 -2.39
C GLU A 68 -3.98 6.85 -1.01
N VAL A 69 -4.05 5.97 -0.03
CA VAL A 69 -4.48 6.32 1.34
C VAL A 69 -3.59 7.42 1.95
N LEU A 70 -2.27 7.29 1.84
CA LEU A 70 -1.34 8.30 2.33
C LEU A 70 -1.51 9.64 1.60
N GLY A 71 -1.72 9.61 0.28
CA GLY A 71 -1.98 10.80 -0.53
C GLY A 71 -3.26 11.51 -0.10
N TRP A 72 -4.31 10.76 0.22
CA TRP A 72 -5.58 11.31 0.69
C TRP A 72 -5.48 11.93 2.06
N VAL A 73 -4.78 11.28 3.00
CA VAL A 73 -4.53 11.86 4.33
C VAL A 73 -3.75 13.17 4.20
N LYS A 74 -2.72 13.20 3.34
CA LYS A 74 -1.97 14.43 3.06
C LYS A 74 -2.86 15.52 2.46
N LEU A 75 -3.67 15.18 1.46
CA LEU A 75 -4.60 16.12 0.83
C LEU A 75 -5.58 16.72 1.85
N LEU A 76 -6.13 15.91 2.76
CA LEU A 76 -6.99 16.40 3.83
C LEU A 76 -6.26 17.31 4.81
N ALA A 77 -5.03 16.96 5.18
CA ALA A 77 -4.22 17.77 6.07
C ALA A 77 -3.91 19.14 5.45
N ASP A 78 -3.61 19.17 4.15
CA ASP A 78 -3.27 20.39 3.41
C ASP A 78 -4.51 21.26 3.10
N SER A 79 -5.70 20.65 2.99
CA SER A 79 -6.94 21.34 2.57
C SER A 79 -7.82 21.81 3.74
N ALA A 80 -7.45 21.54 4.99
CA ALA A 80 -8.24 21.95 6.15
C ALA A 80 -7.86 23.38 6.58
N PRO A 81 -8.70 24.41 6.33
CA PRO A 81 -8.58 25.66 7.07
C PRO A 81 -8.81 25.36 8.56
N GLU A 82 -8.12 26.05 9.46
CA GLU A 82 -8.23 25.86 10.91
C GLU A 82 -9.71 25.82 11.35
N GLY A 83 -10.25 24.62 11.60
CA GLY A 83 -11.59 24.43 12.14
C GLY A 83 -12.61 23.62 11.31
N GLU A 84 -12.37 23.33 10.02
CA GLU A 84 -13.34 22.61 9.15
C GLU A 84 -12.82 21.27 8.61
N PHE A 85 -12.48 20.34 9.50
CA PHE A 85 -12.15 18.96 9.09
C PHE A 85 -13.38 18.11 8.69
N SER A 86 -14.59 18.53 9.10
CA SER A 86 -15.82 17.73 8.97
C SER A 86 -16.38 17.67 7.55
N GLU A 87 -16.24 18.75 6.75
CA GLU A 87 -16.77 18.77 5.38
C GLU A 87 -15.83 18.06 4.40
N THR A 88 -14.52 18.18 4.58
CA THR A 88 -13.51 17.56 3.71
C THR A 88 -13.53 16.03 3.79
N LEU A 89 -13.85 15.47 4.96
CA LEU A 89 -14.01 14.01 5.14
C LEU A 89 -15.20 13.43 4.35
N LYS A 90 -16.24 14.22 4.06
CA LYS A 90 -17.40 13.78 3.25
C LYS A 90 -17.11 13.72 1.75
N ALA A 91 -16.04 14.37 1.30
CA ALA A 91 -15.63 14.40 -0.11
C ALA A 91 -14.75 13.21 -0.49
N LEU A 92 -14.33 12.40 0.48
CA LEU A 92 -13.54 11.21 0.21
C LEU A 92 -14.41 10.16 -0.51
N PRO A 93 -13.98 9.66 -1.68
CA PRO A 93 -14.68 8.56 -2.31
C PRO A 93 -14.83 7.38 -1.33
N PRO A 94 -15.99 6.71 -1.32
CA PRO A 94 -16.20 5.55 -0.47
C PRO A 94 -15.17 4.49 -0.86
N VAL A 95 -14.24 4.18 0.05
CA VAL A 95 -13.34 3.04 -0.12
C VAL A 95 -14.22 1.79 -0.13
N PRO A 96 -14.30 1.04 -1.23
CA PRO A 96 -15.05 -0.20 -1.24
C PRO A 96 -14.36 -1.14 -0.25
N VAL A 97 -15.08 -1.54 0.80
CA VAL A 97 -14.62 -2.60 1.68
C VAL A 97 -14.77 -3.91 0.90
N PHE A 98 -13.71 -4.31 0.21
CA PHE A 98 -13.67 -5.63 -0.40
C PHE A 98 -13.49 -6.66 0.72
N SER A 99 -14.53 -7.44 0.96
CA SER A 99 -14.47 -8.58 1.86
C SER A 99 -13.54 -9.62 1.24
N ILE A 100 -12.41 -9.88 1.89
CA ILE A 100 -11.52 -10.97 1.49
C ILE A 100 -12.12 -12.24 2.10
N HIS A 101 -12.88 -12.98 1.29
CA HIS A 101 -13.47 -14.27 1.62
C HIS A 101 -12.68 -15.40 0.95
#